data_AF-A0A951FR05-F1
#
_entry.id   AF-A0A951FR05-F1
#
_cell.length_a   1.000
_cell.length_b   1.000
_cell.length_c   1.000
_cell.angle_alpha   90.00
_cell.angle_beta   90.00
_cell.angle_gamma   90.00
#
_symmetry.space_group_name_H-M   'P 1'
#
loop_
_entity.id
_entity.type
_entity.pdbx_description
1 polymer ?
#
loop_
_entity_poly.entity_id
_entity_poly.type
_entity_poly.pdbx_seq_one_letter_code
_entity_poly.pdbx_strand_id
1 'polypeptide(L)' 'MSDDCFHDAAEELPFPYGAALRLERSGASDEVIAQALGIAPAGVPAALALARAKLAAIEAAHENPEAE' A
#
# COMPACT_ATOMS: atom_id res chain seq x y z
N MET A 1 -13.47 3.88 9.91
CA MET A 1 -12.20 3.13 9.93
C MET A 1 -11.11 4.15 10.20
N SER A 2 -10.57 4.14 11.42
CA SER A 2 -9.59 5.13 11.90
C SER A 2 -8.22 4.93 11.23
N ASP A 3 -7.39 5.98 11.20
CA ASP A 3 -6.04 5.96 10.62
C ASP A 3 -5.13 4.86 11.18
N ASP A 4 -5.34 4.44 12.43
CA ASP A 4 -4.61 3.34 13.08
C ASP A 4 -4.69 2.00 12.33
N CYS A 5 -5.87 1.62 11.81
CA CYS A 5 -6.04 0.32 11.13
C CYS A 5 -5.24 0.23 9.82
N PHE A 6 -5.15 1.37 9.10
CA PHE A 6 -4.32 1.46 7.91
C PHE A 6 -2.83 1.42 8.22
N HIS A 7 -2.43 1.98 9.37
CA HIS A 7 -1.03 1.98 9.81
C HIS A 7 -0.53 0.55 10.03
N ASP A 8 -1.28 -0.25 10.79
CA ASP A 8 -0.94 -1.63 11.11
C ASP A 8 -0.88 -2.52 9.86
N ALA A 9 -1.92 -2.47 9.00
CA ALA A 9 -1.96 -3.30 7.79
C ALA A 9 -0.93 -2.88 6.73
N ALA A 10 -0.54 -1.60 6.68
CA ALA A 10 0.51 -1.12 5.77
C ALA A 10 1.94 -1.44 6.25
N GLU A 11 2.14 -1.77 7.53
CA GLU A 11 3.43 -2.24 8.07
C GLU A 11 3.75 -3.68 7.69
N GLU A 12 2.73 -4.52 7.48
CA GLU A 12 2.88 -5.90 7.02
C GLU A 12 3.18 -6.02 5.52
N LEU A 13 2.95 -4.95 4.76
CA LEU A 13 3.28 -4.91 3.34
C LEU A 13 4.79 -4.86 3.12
N PRO A 14 5.31 -5.55 2.08
CA PRO A 14 6.67 -5.32 1.62
C PRO A 14 6.92 -3.84 1.36
N PHE A 15 8.06 -3.34 1.83
CA PHE A 15 8.46 -1.93 1.85
C PHE A 15 7.97 -1.08 0.66
N PRO A 16 8.14 -1.48 -0.63
CA PRO A 16 7.68 -0.66 -1.75
C PRO A 16 6.16 -0.42 -1.77
N TYR A 17 5.33 -1.35 -1.31
CA TYR A 17 3.88 -1.20 -1.36
C TYR A 17 3.36 -0.34 -0.20
N GLY A 18 3.89 -0.55 1.02
CA GLY A 18 3.55 0.29 2.17
C GLY A 18 3.98 1.74 1.98
N ALA A 19 5.19 1.97 1.43
CA ALA A 19 5.68 3.31 1.12
C ALA A 19 4.83 4.02 0.06
N ALA A 20 4.45 3.31 -1.01
CA ALA A 20 3.60 3.87 -2.08
C ALA A 20 2.26 4.37 -1.54
N LEU A 21 1.59 3.58 -0.70
CA LEU A 21 0.28 3.93 -0.14
C LEU A 21 0.35 5.08 0.86
N ARG A 22 1.40 5.14 1.69
CA ARG A 22 1.61 6.26 2.63
C ARG A 22 1.84 7.57 1.88
N LEU A 23 2.64 7.54 0.82
CA LEU A 23 2.91 8.72 -0.01
C LEU A 23 1.65 9.17 -0.75
N GLU A 24 0.89 8.26 -1.36
CA GLU A 24 -0.37 8.59 -2.03
C GLU A 24 -1.38 9.23 -1.07
N ARG A 25 -1.53 8.69 0.15
CA ARG A 25 -2.39 9.28 1.19
C ARG A 25 -1.96 10.68 1.62
N SER A 26 -0.66 10.98 1.59
CA SER A 26 -0.14 12.32 1.88
C SER A 26 -0.40 13.34 0.75
N GLY A 27 -0.95 12.89 -0.39
CA GLY A 27 -1.14 13.70 -1.58
C GLY A 27 0.14 13.90 -2.39
N ALA A 28 1.14 13.02 -2.22
CA ALA A 28 2.35 13.05 -3.03
C ALA A 28 2.03 12.77 -4.51
N SER A 29 2.76 13.43 -5.41
CA SER A 29 2.59 13.20 -6.85
C SER A 29 3.21 11.87 -7.29
N ASP A 30 2.79 11.39 -8.46
CA ASP A 30 3.33 10.16 -9.05
C ASP A 30 4.84 10.24 -9.23
N GLU A 31 5.42 11.41 -9.52
CA GLU A 31 6.86 11.59 -9.65
C GLU A 31 7.59 11.36 -8.32
N VAL A 32 7.02 11.83 -7.21
CA VAL A 32 7.58 11.64 -5.87
C VAL A 32 7.50 10.17 -5.46
N ILE A 33 6.36 9.54 -5.74
CA ILE A 33 6.16 8.11 -5.48
C ILE A 33 7.13 7.27 -6.32
N ALA A 34 7.26 7.57 -7.62
CA ALA A 34 8.17 6.87 -8.52
C ALA A 34 9.63 6.96 -8.05
N GLN A 35 10.06 8.15 -7.63
CA GLN A 35 11.40 8.36 -7.10
C GLN A 35 11.64 7.55 -5.83
N ALA A 36 10.69 7.55 -4.90
CA ALA A 36 10.80 6.78 -3.66
C ALA A 36 10.88 5.27 -3.89
N LEU A 37 10.19 4.78 -4.94
CA LEU A 37 10.16 3.36 -5.31
C LEU A 37 11.27 2.93 -6.28
N GLY A 38 12.02 3.89 -6.83
CA GLY A 38 13.03 3.61 -7.86
C GLY A 38 12.45 3.06 -9.17
N ILE A 39 11.22 3.47 -9.52
CA ILE A 39 10.53 3.05 -10.75
C ILE A 39 10.28 4.22 -11.69
N ALA A 40 9.84 3.93 -12.92
CA ALA A 40 9.36 4.97 -13.84
C ALA A 40 7.99 5.52 -13.36
N PRO A 41 7.70 6.83 -13.54
CA PRO A 41 6.40 7.41 -13.20
C PRO A 41 5.20 6.68 -13.83
N ALA A 42 5.35 6.21 -15.06
CA ALA A 42 4.33 5.42 -15.75
C ALA A 42 3.99 4.08 -15.04
N GLY A 43 4.86 3.59 -14.15
CA GLY A 43 4.64 2.38 -13.36
C GLY A 43 3.91 2.61 -12.04
N VAL A 44 3.75 3.86 -11.60
CA VAL A 44 3.13 4.20 -10.32
C VAL A 44 1.67 3.74 -10.23
N PRO A 45 0.81 3.93 -11.25
CA PRO A 45 -0.57 3.44 -11.19
C PRO A 45 -0.65 1.93 -10.96
N ALA A 46 0.21 1.16 -11.62
CA ALA A 46 0.26 -0.29 -11.46
C ALA A 46 0.78 -0.70 -10.07
N ALA A 47 1.81 -0.03 -9.58
CA ALA A 47 2.36 -0.27 -8.24
C ALA A 47 1.32 0.02 -7.14
N LEU A 48 0.57 1.12 -7.26
CA LEU A 48 -0.50 1.48 -6.33
C LEU A 48 -1.66 0.49 -6.39
N ALA A 49 -2.07 0.06 -7.59
CA ALA A 49 -3.11 -0.96 -7.74
C ALA A 49 -2.72 -2.27 -7.05
N LEU A 50 -1.48 -2.71 -7.23
CA LEU A 50 -0.95 -3.92 -6.58
C LEU A 50 -0.84 -3.74 -5.06
N ALA A 51 -0.40 -2.57 -4.59
CA ALA A 51 -0.32 -2.25 -3.17
C ALA A 51 -1.71 -2.31 -2.50
N ARG A 52 -2.73 -1.72 -3.13
CA ARG A 52 -4.12 -1.77 -2.64
C ARG A 52 -4.68 -3.19 -2.62
N ALA A 53 -4.42 -3.98 -3.66
CA ALA A 53 -4.85 -5.38 -3.69
C ALA A 53 -4.23 -6.21 -2.57
N LYS A 54 -2.95 -5.97 -2.25
CA LYS A 54 -2.27 -6.63 -1.14
C LYS A 54 -2.80 -6.17 0.21
N LEU A 55 -3.06 -4.87 0.38
CA LEU A 55 -3.66 -4.33 1.60
C LEU A 55 -5.02 -4.98 1.86
N ALA A 56 -5.89 -5.03 0.85
CA ALA A 56 -7.21 -5.65 0.97
C ALA A 56 -7.13 -7.15 1.32
N ALA A 57 -6.11 -7.86 0.83
CA ALA A 57 -5.91 -9.27 1.18
C ALA A 57 -5.47 -9.47 2.65
N ILE A 58 -4.65 -8.56 3.18
CA ILE A 58 -4.25 -8.57 4.60
C ILE A 58 -5.44 -8.21 5.49
N GLU A 59 -6.19 -7.16 5.14
CA GLU A 59 -7.41 -6.75 5.85
C GLU A 59 -8.43 -7.91 5.89
N ALA A 60 -8.62 -8.62 4.77
CA ALA A 60 -9.50 -9.78 4.71
C ALA A 60 -9.00 -10.97 5.56
N ALA A 61 -7.68 -11.18 5.65
CA ALA A 61 -7.10 -12.22 6.50
C ALA A 61 -7.26 -11.90 7.99
N HIS A 62 -7.21 -10.62 8.38
CA HIS A 62 -7.45 -10.18 9.76
C HIS A 62 -8.92 -10.25 10.16
N GLU A 63 -9.85 -10.14 9.21
CA GLU A 63 -11.29 -10.28 9.47
C GLU A 63 -11.74 -11.75 9.59
N ASN A 64 -10.95 -12.72 9.10
CA ASN A 64 -11.31 -14.14 9.14
C ASN A 64 -10.13 -15.06 9.53
N PRO A 65 -9.87 -15.29 10.83
CA PRO A 65 -8.74 -16.09 11.30
C PRO A 65 -8.93 -17.63 11.20
N GLU A 66 -10.07 -18.14 10.72
CA GLU A 66 -10.40 -19.59 10.71
C GLU A 66 -10.55 -20.18 9.30
N ALA A 67 -9.53 -20.05 8.45
CA ALA A 67 -9.45 -20.79 7.19
C ALA A 67 -8.07 -21.44 7.03
N GLU A 68 -7.69 -22.28 8.00
CA GLU A 68 -6.70 -23.35 7.83
C GLU A 68 -7.35 -24.72 8.10
#